data_AF-A0A0D1YKP1-F1
#
_entry.id   AF-A0A0D1YKP1-F1
#
_cell.length_a   1.000
_cell.length_b   1.000
_cell.length_c   1.000
_cell.angle_alpha   90.00
_cell.angle_beta   90.00
_cell.angle_gamma   90.00
#
_symmetry.space_group_name_H-M   'P 1'
#
loop_
_entity.id
_entity.type
_entity.pdbx_description
1 polymer ?
#
loop_
_entity_poly.entity_id
_entity_poly.type
_entity_poly.pdbx_seq_one_letter_code
_entity_poly.pdbx_strand_id
1 'polypeptide(L)'
;MPSDIPSHVQHTTAFKRFKPLADSALLNFNDLSSLNQYGQDVYLTAVENITTMPEWLFGETPDVNGALHNSTACAVVLIEKPDQIVDAFYFYFYSFDEGADITQVLPPLNKILPDSKPGDHFGNHVGDWEHNMVRFKDGVPVGIWYSQHAWGETCLWDDEACLSKQDDRPVVYSARGSHANYPSAGSHIHDAALIDVADKGRLWDPIQPAWFYTYNPSTDNLTALEPENAPTDWFSFLGGWGDQQYPDEDPRQQTVPYFGLKKYNSGPNGPRFKHLLRKGLMPNEKPRPTLMGTMVRIYMSWYGCCLRGINPWVVVISILLFLAVTTFLAVFTVRRLTPVGKRWLTRARKGKHASGVGSVKGLGTKVTDWFTRRKQRQEHSSEYSMGLLDPAEGEDEV
;
A
#
# COMPACT_ATOMS: atom_id res chain seq x y z
N MET A 1 -19.59 4.20 8.05
CA MET A 1 -19.44 5.17 9.15
C MET A 1 -18.45 4.61 10.17
N PRO A 2 -17.93 5.42 11.11
CA PRO A 2 -17.06 4.92 12.16
C PRO A 2 -17.70 3.74 12.89
N SER A 3 -16.92 2.69 13.14
CA SER A 3 -17.43 1.40 13.60
C SER A 3 -16.75 0.96 14.89
N ASP A 4 -17.50 0.35 15.80
CA ASP A 4 -16.97 -0.18 17.05
C ASP A 4 -15.95 -1.30 16.79
N ILE A 5 -14.71 -1.11 17.26
CA ILE A 5 -13.61 -2.05 16.99
C ILE A 5 -13.86 -3.42 17.65
N PRO A 6 -14.30 -3.54 18.92
CA PRO A 6 -14.62 -4.83 19.53
C PRO A 6 -15.79 -5.54 18.85
N SER A 7 -16.86 -4.81 18.53
CA SER A 7 -18.03 -5.39 17.84
C SER A 7 -17.64 -5.98 16.49
N HIS A 8 -16.78 -5.30 15.72
CA HIS A 8 -16.26 -5.83 14.47
C HIS A 8 -15.66 -7.23 14.64
N VAL A 9 -14.81 -7.42 15.65
CA VAL A 9 -14.20 -8.73 15.94
C VAL A 9 -15.26 -9.79 16.21
N GLN A 10 -16.33 -9.46 16.94
CA GLN A 10 -17.42 -10.39 17.26
C GLN A 10 -18.21 -10.85 16.03
N HIS A 11 -18.22 -10.05 14.95
CA HIS A 11 -18.86 -10.41 13.67
C HIS A 11 -17.91 -11.17 12.71
N THR A 12 -16.71 -11.52 13.18
CA THR A 12 -15.70 -12.21 12.37
C THR A 12 -15.26 -13.55 12.97
N THR A 13 -14.62 -14.36 12.15
CA THR A 13 -13.97 -15.62 12.54
C THR A 13 -12.66 -15.78 11.78
N ALA A 14 -11.64 -16.34 12.43
CA ALA A 14 -10.32 -16.44 11.82
C ALA A 14 -10.27 -17.52 10.73
N PHE A 15 -9.85 -17.11 9.54
CA PHE A 15 -9.66 -17.98 8.39
C PHE A 15 -8.21 -17.95 7.92
N LYS A 16 -7.76 -19.08 7.38
CA LYS A 16 -6.49 -19.17 6.64
C LYS A 16 -6.73 -19.95 5.35
N ARG A 17 -6.39 -19.37 4.21
CA ARG A 17 -6.61 -19.95 2.88
C ARG A 17 -8.07 -20.39 2.68
N PHE A 18 -9.01 -19.49 2.99
CA PHE A 18 -10.46 -19.73 2.90
C PHE A 18 -11.01 -20.90 3.73
N LYS A 19 -10.30 -21.32 4.79
CA LYS A 19 -10.77 -22.33 5.74
C LYS A 19 -10.81 -21.78 7.15
N PRO A 20 -11.89 -22.04 7.92
CA PRO A 20 -11.96 -21.63 9.32
C PRO A 20 -10.88 -22.34 10.14
N LEU A 21 -10.27 -21.62 11.07
CA LEU A 21 -9.40 -22.21 12.09
C LEU A 21 -10.26 -22.82 13.19
N ALA A 22 -9.99 -24.07 13.58
CA ALA A 22 -10.82 -24.81 14.54
C ALA A 22 -10.90 -24.16 15.93
N ASP A 23 -9.87 -23.41 16.32
CA ASP A 23 -9.74 -22.75 17.62
C ASP A 23 -10.31 -21.32 17.64
N SER A 24 -11.08 -20.89 16.62
CA SER A 24 -11.58 -19.51 16.50
C SER A 24 -12.84 -19.19 17.32
N ALA A 25 -13.41 -20.17 18.04
CA ALA A 25 -14.76 -20.07 18.59
C ALA A 25 -14.93 -19.08 19.78
N LEU A 26 -13.89 -18.37 20.21
CA LEU A 26 -13.95 -17.38 21.30
C LEU A 26 -13.06 -16.16 21.06
N LEU A 27 -12.82 -15.79 19.79
CA LEU A 27 -12.04 -14.60 19.47
C LEU A 27 -12.66 -13.36 20.11
N ASN A 28 -11.84 -12.66 20.88
CA ASN A 28 -12.22 -11.38 21.45
C ASN A 28 -11.06 -10.42 21.36
N PHE A 29 -11.34 -9.17 21.67
CA PHE A 29 -10.40 -8.08 21.51
C PHE A 29 -9.16 -8.18 22.43
N ASN A 30 -9.17 -9.07 23.43
CA ASN A 30 -8.06 -9.32 24.37
C ASN A 30 -7.14 -10.48 23.98
N ASP A 31 -7.45 -11.26 22.94
CA ASP A 31 -6.69 -12.47 22.59
C ASP A 31 -6.44 -12.67 21.08
N LEU A 32 -6.67 -11.63 20.26
CA LEU A 32 -6.45 -11.66 18.82
C LEU A 32 -5.00 -12.07 18.43
N SER A 33 -4.00 -11.69 19.23
CA SER A 33 -2.60 -12.01 18.95
C SER A 33 -2.30 -13.51 19.04
N SER A 34 -3.14 -14.30 19.71
CA SER A 34 -3.04 -15.76 19.74
C SER A 34 -3.11 -16.39 18.35
N LEU A 35 -3.77 -15.72 17.40
CA LEU A 35 -3.84 -16.13 16.00
C LEU A 35 -2.50 -16.04 15.27
N ASN A 36 -1.54 -15.27 15.79
CA ASN A 36 -0.23 -15.10 15.16
C ASN A 36 0.55 -16.41 15.06
N GLN A 37 0.24 -17.42 15.88
CA GLN A 37 0.81 -18.77 15.78
C GLN A 37 0.55 -19.43 14.42
N TYR A 38 -0.51 -19.01 13.71
CA TYR A 38 -0.86 -19.51 12.39
C TYR A 38 -0.26 -18.65 11.27
N GLY A 39 0.51 -17.60 11.56
CA GLY A 39 1.17 -16.72 10.59
C GLY A 39 0.37 -15.47 10.21
N GLN A 40 0.92 -14.66 9.31
CA GLN A 40 0.34 -13.38 8.88
C GLN A 40 -0.77 -13.54 7.82
N ASP A 41 -0.89 -14.74 7.21
CA ASP A 41 -1.92 -15.08 6.23
C ASP A 41 -3.24 -15.54 6.88
N VAL A 42 -3.55 -14.97 8.06
CA VAL A 42 -4.80 -15.15 8.80
C VAL A 42 -5.68 -13.91 8.62
N TYR A 43 -6.97 -14.12 8.43
CA TYR A 43 -7.95 -13.10 8.09
C TYR A 43 -9.15 -13.18 9.03
N LEU A 44 -9.54 -12.05 9.61
CA LEU A 44 -10.78 -11.91 10.39
C LEU A 44 -11.97 -11.87 9.42
N THR A 45 -12.41 -13.04 8.95
CA THR A 45 -13.43 -13.16 7.90
C THR A 45 -14.83 -13.00 8.49
N ALA A 46 -15.68 -12.21 7.85
CA ALA A 46 -17.05 -11.98 8.26
C ALA A 46 -17.83 -13.30 8.38
N VAL A 47 -18.58 -13.45 9.47
CA VAL A 47 -19.48 -14.60 9.70
C VAL A 47 -20.68 -14.53 8.77
N GLU A 48 -21.19 -13.31 8.53
CA GLU A 48 -22.36 -13.04 7.72
C GLU A 48 -21.99 -12.79 6.24
N ASN A 49 -22.95 -12.96 5.34
CA ASN A 49 -22.72 -12.65 3.93
C ASN A 49 -22.63 -11.13 3.71
N ILE A 50 -21.43 -10.62 3.48
CA ILE A 50 -21.20 -9.18 3.30
C ILE A 50 -21.96 -8.59 2.09
N THR A 51 -22.34 -9.40 1.09
CA THR A 51 -23.07 -8.89 -0.08
C THR A 51 -24.52 -8.52 0.25
N THR A 52 -25.04 -8.92 1.41
CA THR A 52 -26.35 -8.46 1.89
C THR A 52 -26.27 -7.18 2.70
N MET A 53 -25.06 -6.64 2.90
CA MET A 53 -24.78 -5.44 3.72
C MET A 53 -25.43 -5.52 5.10
N PRO A 54 -25.01 -6.46 5.97
CA PRO A 54 -25.52 -6.53 7.34
C PRO A 54 -25.27 -5.24 8.14
N GLU A 55 -26.12 -4.96 9.12
CA GLU A 55 -26.18 -3.66 9.80
C GLU A 55 -24.85 -3.20 10.41
N TRP A 56 -24.07 -4.14 10.97
CA TRP A 56 -22.79 -3.83 11.63
C TRP A 56 -21.71 -3.29 10.67
N LEU A 57 -21.85 -3.48 9.35
CA LEU A 57 -20.94 -2.90 8.36
C LEU A 57 -21.14 -1.39 8.18
N PHE A 58 -22.32 -0.86 8.51
CA PHE A 58 -22.60 0.57 8.31
C PHE A 58 -21.98 1.46 9.38
N GLY A 59 -21.65 0.90 10.55
CA GLY A 59 -21.13 1.64 11.70
C GLY A 59 -22.18 2.51 12.39
N GLU A 60 -21.75 3.41 13.26
CA GLU A 60 -22.61 4.33 14.00
C GLU A 60 -22.56 5.74 13.38
N THR A 61 -23.72 6.39 13.29
CA THR A 61 -23.81 7.79 12.87
C THR A 61 -23.54 8.70 14.07
N PRO A 62 -22.53 9.59 14.02
CA PRO A 62 -22.28 10.54 15.10
C PRO A 62 -23.48 11.46 15.35
N ASP A 63 -23.61 11.90 16.60
CA ASP A 63 -24.65 12.84 17.01
C ASP A 63 -24.40 14.26 16.46
N VAL A 64 -25.16 15.25 16.97
CA VAL A 64 -25.02 16.64 16.51
C VAL A 64 -23.71 17.31 16.95
N ASN A 65 -23.08 16.80 18.00
CA ASN A 65 -21.79 17.27 18.52
C ASN A 65 -20.61 16.45 17.97
N GLY A 66 -20.92 15.38 17.21
CA GLY A 66 -19.95 14.47 16.64
C GLY A 66 -19.55 13.31 17.55
N ALA A 67 -20.23 13.10 18.68
CA ALA A 67 -19.93 11.96 19.55
C ALA A 67 -20.59 10.67 19.05
N LEU A 68 -19.94 9.54 19.31
CA LEU A 68 -20.53 8.20 19.25
C LEU A 68 -20.96 7.79 20.67
N HIS A 69 -22.02 7.00 20.78
CA HIS A 69 -22.57 6.59 22.09
C HIS A 69 -22.49 5.09 22.32
N ASN A 70 -22.45 4.29 21.25
CA ASN A 70 -22.41 2.83 21.35
C ASN A 70 -21.13 2.23 20.78
N SER A 71 -20.27 3.04 20.15
CA SER A 71 -19.09 2.59 19.44
C SER A 71 -17.83 3.31 19.88
N THR A 72 -16.75 2.56 20.13
CA THR A 72 -15.40 3.10 20.21
C THR A 72 -14.67 2.80 18.90
N ALA A 73 -14.69 3.78 18.01
CA ALA A 73 -14.17 3.67 16.64
C ALA A 73 -12.79 4.31 16.44
N CYS A 74 -12.19 4.83 17.51
CA CYS A 74 -10.88 5.46 17.46
C CYS A 74 -9.92 4.89 18.51
N ALA A 75 -8.69 4.64 18.09
CA ALA A 75 -7.57 4.34 18.97
C ALA A 75 -6.47 5.40 18.77
N VAL A 76 -6.12 6.11 19.83
CA VAL A 76 -5.03 7.07 19.87
C VAL A 76 -3.79 6.37 20.43
N VAL A 77 -2.72 6.34 19.64
CA VAL A 77 -1.43 5.74 20.06
C VAL A 77 -0.37 6.82 20.09
N LEU A 78 0.16 7.06 21.29
CA LEU A 78 1.26 7.99 21.54
C LEU A 78 2.60 7.27 21.43
N ILE A 79 3.56 7.92 20.79
CA ILE A 79 4.92 7.42 20.64
C ILE A 79 5.88 8.52 21.03
N GLU A 80 6.52 8.34 22.19
CA GLU A 80 7.58 9.21 22.65
C GLU A 80 8.88 8.89 21.90
N LYS A 81 9.57 9.95 21.48
CA LYS A 81 10.82 9.91 20.74
C LYS A 81 11.86 10.78 21.45
N PRO A 82 13.16 10.61 21.13
CA PRO A 82 14.20 11.53 21.59
C PRO A 82 13.87 12.99 21.24
N ASP A 83 14.55 13.92 21.90
CA ASP A 83 14.43 15.37 21.67
C ASP A 83 13.02 15.94 21.94
N GLN A 84 12.32 15.37 22.93
CA GLN A 84 10.98 15.81 23.36
C GLN A 84 9.95 15.80 22.20
N ILE A 85 10.09 14.84 21.29
CA ILE A 85 9.16 14.62 20.19
C ILE A 85 8.12 13.59 20.63
N VAL A 86 6.86 13.88 20.36
CA VAL A 86 5.75 12.92 20.53
C VAL A 86 4.99 12.85 19.22
N ASP A 87 4.83 11.65 18.68
CA ASP A 87 3.89 11.40 17.59
C ASP A 87 2.59 10.84 18.17
N ALA A 88 1.49 11.56 17.98
CA ALA A 88 0.15 11.09 18.33
C ALA A 88 -0.55 10.60 17.07
N PHE A 89 -0.74 9.28 16.97
CA PHE A 89 -1.49 8.67 15.88
C PHE A 89 -2.96 8.54 16.28
N TYR A 90 -3.85 9.07 15.46
CA TYR A 90 -5.30 8.92 15.61
C TYR A 90 -5.75 7.90 14.57
N PHE A 91 -5.96 6.65 14.99
CA PHE A 91 -6.46 5.59 14.13
C PHE A 91 -7.99 5.62 14.12
N TYR A 92 -8.58 5.56 12.95
CA TYR A 92 -10.01 5.51 12.70
C TYR A 92 -10.36 4.14 12.16
N PHE A 93 -11.43 3.55 12.67
CA PHE A 93 -11.88 2.24 12.25
C PHE A 93 -13.26 2.26 11.59
N TYR A 94 -13.37 1.54 10.49
CA TYR A 94 -14.60 1.32 9.76
C TYR A 94 -14.75 -0.18 9.51
N SER A 95 -15.94 -0.74 9.72
CA SER A 95 -16.19 -2.18 9.51
C SER A 95 -16.24 -2.56 8.04
N PHE A 96 -16.40 -1.58 7.14
CA PHE A 96 -16.46 -1.80 5.70
C PHE A 96 -15.95 -0.58 4.96
N ASP A 97 -15.00 -0.81 4.06
CA ASP A 97 -14.59 0.13 3.01
C ASP A 97 -15.43 -0.14 1.76
N GLU A 98 -16.13 0.91 1.31
CA GLU A 98 -16.80 0.92 0.01
C GLU A 98 -15.83 1.54 -0.99
N GLY A 99 -15.08 0.70 -1.69
CA GLY A 99 -14.01 1.14 -2.57
C GLY A 99 -14.50 2.09 -3.68
N ALA A 100 -13.56 2.65 -4.44
CA ALA A 100 -13.88 3.67 -5.42
C ALA A 100 -14.98 3.24 -6.40
N ASP A 101 -15.95 4.14 -6.63
CA ASP A 101 -16.93 3.94 -7.71
C ASP A 101 -16.17 3.91 -9.03
N ILE A 102 -16.40 2.89 -9.85
CA ILE A 102 -15.69 2.72 -11.12
C ILE A 102 -15.87 3.89 -12.10
N THR A 103 -16.87 4.75 -11.87
CA THR A 103 -17.10 5.99 -12.63
C THR A 103 -16.23 7.16 -12.15
N GLN A 104 -15.64 7.08 -10.96
CA GLN A 104 -14.74 8.08 -10.37
C GLN A 104 -13.29 7.94 -10.89
N VAL A 105 -13.15 7.85 -12.21
CA VAL A 105 -11.86 7.75 -12.90
C VAL A 105 -11.66 8.98 -13.78
N LEU A 106 -10.47 9.58 -13.74
CA LEU A 106 -10.14 10.73 -14.58
C LEU A 106 -10.24 10.39 -16.07
N PRO A 107 -10.75 11.33 -16.89
CA PRO A 107 -10.58 11.26 -18.32
C PRO A 107 -9.10 11.25 -18.70
N PRO A 108 -8.69 10.43 -19.69
CA PRO A 108 -9.55 9.65 -20.58
C PRO A 108 -9.71 8.18 -20.15
N LEU A 109 -9.18 7.78 -18.99
CA LEU A 109 -9.13 6.38 -18.56
C LEU A 109 -10.53 5.83 -18.25
N ASN A 110 -11.47 6.69 -17.86
CA ASN A 110 -12.89 6.34 -17.78
C ASN A 110 -13.46 5.75 -19.08
N LYS A 111 -12.91 6.08 -20.26
CA LYS A 111 -13.35 5.52 -21.55
C LYS A 111 -12.95 4.06 -21.77
N ILE A 112 -12.03 3.53 -20.96
CA ILE A 112 -11.60 2.13 -21.03
C ILE A 112 -12.59 1.23 -20.27
N LEU A 113 -13.55 1.84 -19.57
CA LEU A 113 -14.56 1.19 -18.74
C LEU A 113 -15.97 1.56 -19.26
N PRO A 114 -16.32 1.20 -20.51
CA PRO A 114 -17.54 1.71 -21.16
C PRO A 114 -18.84 1.17 -20.55
N ASP A 115 -18.81 0.00 -19.90
CA ASP A 115 -19.98 -0.66 -19.31
C ASP A 115 -20.16 -0.33 -17.82
N SER A 116 -19.29 0.51 -17.26
CA SER A 116 -19.32 0.96 -15.87
C SER A 116 -20.58 1.74 -15.54
N LYS A 117 -21.19 1.44 -14.38
CA LYS A 117 -22.37 2.14 -13.87
C LYS A 117 -22.06 2.77 -12.51
N PRO A 118 -22.68 3.92 -12.19
CA PRO A 118 -22.63 4.45 -10.84
C PRO A 118 -23.09 3.41 -9.82
N GLY A 119 -22.39 3.30 -8.70
CA GLY A 119 -22.61 2.28 -7.66
C GLY A 119 -21.87 0.95 -7.89
N ASP A 120 -21.13 0.80 -8.99
CA ASP A 120 -20.21 -0.34 -9.15
C ASP A 120 -18.88 -0.02 -8.46
N HIS A 121 -18.83 -0.27 -7.14
CA HIS A 121 -17.65 -0.04 -6.30
C HIS A 121 -16.63 -1.17 -6.41
N PHE A 122 -15.35 -0.81 -6.59
CA PHE A 122 -14.22 -1.73 -6.65
C PHE A 122 -13.20 -1.42 -5.57
N GLY A 123 -12.59 -2.48 -5.04
CA GLY A 123 -11.64 -2.41 -3.94
C GLY A 123 -12.28 -2.57 -2.57
N ASN A 124 -13.57 -2.89 -2.48
CA ASN A 124 -14.29 -3.06 -1.23
C ASN A 124 -13.58 -4.06 -0.31
N HIS A 125 -13.54 -3.79 0.99
CA HIS A 125 -13.05 -4.77 1.96
C HIS A 125 -13.77 -4.61 3.30
N VAL A 126 -13.94 -5.75 3.97
CA VAL A 126 -14.33 -5.77 5.38
C VAL A 126 -13.15 -5.27 6.19
N GLY A 127 -13.44 -4.43 7.18
CA GLY A 127 -12.47 -3.79 8.07
C GLY A 127 -11.60 -2.77 7.36
N ASP A 128 -11.37 -1.62 7.99
CA ASP A 128 -10.56 -0.56 7.43
C ASP A 128 -9.94 0.30 8.54
N TRP A 129 -8.64 0.58 8.39
CA TRP A 129 -7.82 1.33 9.33
C TRP A 129 -7.21 2.54 8.63
N GLU A 130 -7.79 3.70 8.86
CA GLU A 130 -7.28 4.99 8.43
C GLU A 130 -6.63 5.75 9.59
N HIS A 131 -5.80 6.76 9.30
CA HIS A 131 -5.20 7.54 10.38
C HIS A 131 -4.70 8.93 9.98
N ASN A 132 -4.77 9.82 10.97
CA ASN A 132 -3.91 10.98 11.03
C ASN A 132 -2.77 10.77 12.02
N MET A 133 -1.69 11.53 11.87
CA MET A 133 -0.68 11.66 12.92
C MET A 133 -0.35 13.12 13.13
N VAL A 134 -0.43 13.59 14.37
CA VAL A 134 0.03 14.92 14.78
C VAL A 134 1.35 14.75 15.50
N ARG A 135 2.37 15.48 15.06
CA ARG A 135 3.65 15.54 15.77
C ARG A 135 3.67 16.73 16.69
N PHE A 136 4.17 16.51 17.89
CA PHE A 136 4.49 17.53 18.88
C PHE A 136 6.00 17.58 19.09
N LYS A 137 6.51 18.78 19.34
CA LYS A 137 7.87 19.03 19.82
C LYS A 137 7.78 19.99 20.99
N ASP A 138 8.38 19.63 22.12
CA ASP A 138 8.33 20.43 23.34
C ASP A 138 6.88 20.75 23.78
N GLY A 139 5.96 19.81 23.55
CA GLY A 139 4.52 19.95 23.83
C GLY A 139 3.73 20.79 22.81
N VAL A 140 4.37 21.36 21.79
CA VAL A 140 3.71 22.19 20.76
C VAL A 140 3.54 21.40 19.46
N PRO A 141 2.35 21.39 18.84
CA PRO A 141 2.15 20.70 17.58
C PRO A 141 2.92 21.37 16.43
N VAL A 142 3.60 20.57 15.61
CA VAL A 142 4.44 21.05 14.49
C VAL A 142 3.81 20.78 13.13
N GLY A 143 2.91 19.80 13.04
CA GLY A 143 2.21 19.47 11.81
C GLY A 143 1.46 18.15 11.91
N ILE A 144 0.74 17.85 10.84
CA ILE A 144 -0.15 16.70 10.72
C ILE A 144 0.14 15.93 9.42
N TRP A 145 0.04 14.61 9.50
CA TRP A 145 -0.01 13.69 8.38
C TRP A 145 -1.45 13.24 8.13
N TYR A 146 -1.83 13.18 6.86
CA TYR A 146 -3.11 12.66 6.39
C TYR A 146 -2.89 11.37 5.59
N SER A 147 -3.39 10.22 6.06
CA SER A 147 -3.31 8.98 5.28
C SER A 147 -4.27 9.00 4.10
N GLN A 148 -3.76 8.60 2.94
CA GLN A 148 -4.51 8.51 1.69
C GLN A 148 -4.08 7.24 0.99
N HIS A 149 -4.81 6.14 1.26
CA HIS A 149 -4.52 4.82 0.70
C HIS A 149 -3.07 4.39 0.99
N ALA A 150 -2.28 4.14 -0.07
CA ALA A 150 -0.88 3.73 0.05
C ALA A 150 0.06 4.88 0.48
N TRP A 151 -0.37 6.15 0.46
CA TRP A 151 0.47 7.29 0.81
C TRP A 151 -0.30 8.34 1.60
N GLY A 152 -0.10 9.62 1.30
CA GLY A 152 -0.70 10.73 2.03
C GLY A 152 -0.02 12.06 1.75
N GLU A 153 -0.43 13.05 2.52
CA GLU A 153 0.11 14.40 2.49
C GLU A 153 0.34 14.97 3.89
N THR A 154 1.12 16.04 3.96
CA THR A 154 1.44 16.73 5.21
C THR A 154 1.06 18.19 5.15
N CYS A 155 0.49 18.69 6.24
CA CYS A 155 0.38 20.11 6.50
C CYS A 155 1.22 20.48 7.72
N LEU A 156 1.94 21.61 7.64
CA LEU A 156 2.56 22.21 8.81
C LEU A 156 1.46 22.84 9.69
N TRP A 157 1.69 22.88 11.00
CA TRP A 157 0.65 23.32 11.93
C TRP A 157 0.19 24.77 11.68
N ASP A 158 1.13 25.64 11.32
CA ASP A 158 0.89 27.07 11.07
C ASP A 158 0.55 27.38 9.60
N ASP A 159 0.51 26.38 8.72
CA ASP A 159 0.14 26.56 7.32
C ASP A 159 -1.39 26.55 7.17
N GLU A 160 -2.02 27.71 7.32
CA GLU A 160 -3.47 27.89 7.18
C GLU A 160 -3.99 27.63 5.76
N ALA A 161 -3.13 27.63 4.74
CA ALA A 161 -3.54 27.28 3.39
C ALA A 161 -3.74 25.77 3.22
N CYS A 162 -3.03 24.98 4.02
CA CYS A 162 -3.13 23.52 4.05
C CYS A 162 -4.04 23.04 5.19
N LEU A 163 -3.89 23.56 6.41
CA LEU A 163 -4.52 23.04 7.62
C LEU A 163 -5.64 23.95 8.14
N SER A 164 -6.89 23.52 7.96
CA SER A 164 -8.03 24.11 8.66
C SER A 164 -8.16 23.58 10.10
N LYS A 165 -8.46 24.47 11.04
CA LYS A 165 -8.66 24.15 12.46
C LYS A 165 -9.98 24.72 12.99
N GLN A 166 -10.59 24.04 13.95
CA GLN A 166 -11.73 24.51 14.75
C GLN A 166 -11.36 24.37 16.23
N ASP A 167 -11.36 25.47 16.98
CA ASP A 167 -10.95 25.50 18.40
C ASP A 167 -9.59 24.82 18.64
N ASP A 168 -8.60 25.17 17.81
CA ASP A 168 -7.24 24.59 17.76
C ASP A 168 -7.14 23.10 17.37
N ARG A 169 -8.25 22.47 17.00
CA ARG A 169 -8.29 21.07 16.55
C ARG A 169 -8.29 20.99 15.02
N PRO A 170 -7.44 20.16 14.39
CA PRO A 170 -7.48 19.91 12.97
C PRO A 170 -8.85 19.44 12.49
N VAL A 171 -9.33 20.02 11.39
CA VAL A 171 -10.48 19.51 10.66
C VAL A 171 -9.97 18.59 9.56
N VAL A 172 -10.55 17.40 9.49
CA VAL A 172 -10.17 16.35 8.54
C VAL A 172 -11.41 15.98 7.72
N TYR A 173 -11.23 15.86 6.41
CA TYR A 173 -12.27 15.45 5.48
C TYR A 173 -12.04 13.99 5.07
N SER A 174 -12.87 13.08 5.57
CA SER A 174 -12.83 11.67 5.18
C SER A 174 -13.54 11.47 3.85
N ALA A 175 -12.91 10.77 2.92
CA ALA A 175 -13.50 10.43 1.63
C ALA A 175 -14.66 9.45 1.80
N ARG A 176 -15.69 9.64 0.98
CA ARG A 176 -16.82 8.72 0.94
C ARG A 176 -16.37 7.37 0.41
N GLY A 177 -16.57 6.33 1.22
CA GLY A 177 -16.35 4.95 0.85
C GLY A 177 -14.94 4.46 1.15
N SER A 178 -13.94 5.13 0.57
CA SER A 178 -12.50 4.79 0.74
C SER A 178 -11.86 5.27 2.04
N HIS A 179 -12.55 6.15 2.77
CA HIS A 179 -12.14 6.77 4.04
C HIS A 179 -10.80 7.52 4.07
N ALA A 180 -10.11 7.66 2.93
CA ALA A 180 -8.89 8.44 2.82
C ALA A 180 -9.08 9.84 3.41
N ASN A 181 -8.08 10.31 4.15
CA ASN A 181 -8.16 11.55 4.92
C ASN A 181 -7.55 12.70 4.14
N TYR A 182 -8.27 13.83 4.08
CA TYR A 182 -7.86 15.01 3.32
C TYR A 182 -7.91 16.28 4.17
N PRO A 183 -7.01 17.25 3.91
CA PRO A 183 -7.01 18.55 4.58
C PRO A 183 -8.11 19.49 4.10
N SER A 184 -8.74 19.20 2.96
CA SER A 184 -9.80 20.02 2.38
C SER A 184 -10.93 19.18 1.78
N ALA A 185 -12.13 19.76 1.74
CA ALA A 185 -13.24 19.19 1.00
C ALA A 185 -13.01 19.32 -0.52
N GLY A 186 -13.50 18.36 -1.29
CA GLY A 186 -13.46 18.38 -2.75
C GLY A 186 -13.19 17.02 -3.36
N SER A 187 -12.78 17.06 -4.62
CA SER A 187 -12.32 15.90 -5.38
C SER A 187 -10.81 15.82 -5.34
N HIS A 188 -10.30 14.67 -4.89
CA HIS A 188 -8.88 14.43 -4.69
C HIS A 188 -8.43 13.27 -5.56
N ILE A 189 -7.32 13.45 -6.27
CA ILE A 189 -6.79 12.42 -7.17
C ILE A 189 -5.89 11.49 -6.37
N HIS A 190 -6.29 10.24 -6.18
CA HIS A 190 -5.43 9.17 -5.65
C HIS A 190 -5.06 8.17 -6.76
N ASP A 191 -3.96 7.45 -6.54
CA ASP A 191 -3.41 6.46 -7.48
C ASP A 191 -3.34 6.90 -8.96
N ALA A 192 -3.07 8.19 -9.15
CA ALA A 192 -2.87 8.90 -10.41
C ALA A 192 -4.10 9.07 -11.31
N ALA A 193 -5.22 8.42 -11.02
CA ALA A 193 -6.40 8.46 -11.88
C ALA A 193 -7.73 8.29 -11.15
N LEU A 194 -7.75 7.75 -9.94
CA LEU A 194 -8.96 7.56 -9.17
C LEU A 194 -9.28 8.85 -8.41
N ILE A 195 -10.56 9.13 -8.22
CA ILE A 195 -11.04 10.35 -7.58
C ILE A 195 -11.73 9.96 -6.28
N ASP A 196 -11.15 10.35 -5.16
CA ASP A 196 -11.86 10.41 -3.90
C ASP A 196 -12.70 11.68 -3.82
N VAL A 197 -13.86 11.59 -3.18
CA VAL A 197 -14.70 12.74 -2.87
C VAL A 197 -14.85 12.83 -1.36
N ALA A 198 -14.35 13.91 -0.79
CA ALA A 198 -14.46 14.21 0.63
C ALA A 198 -15.25 15.52 0.80
N ASP A 199 -16.25 15.54 1.68
CA ASP A 199 -17.03 16.73 1.97
C ASP A 199 -17.21 16.94 3.47
N LYS A 200 -17.90 18.02 3.86
CA LYS A 200 -18.10 18.35 5.29
C LYS A 200 -18.90 17.30 6.05
N GLY A 201 -19.73 16.53 5.35
CA GLY A 201 -20.52 15.44 5.90
C GLY A 201 -21.21 15.75 7.24
N ARG A 202 -21.35 14.68 8.04
CA ARG A 202 -21.67 14.75 9.46
C ARG A 202 -20.35 14.95 10.22
N LEU A 203 -20.31 15.92 11.13
CA LEU A 203 -19.15 16.08 12.02
C LEU A 203 -18.98 14.81 12.87
N TRP A 204 -17.75 14.33 12.99
CA TRP A 204 -17.36 13.28 13.91
C TRP A 204 -16.20 13.78 14.75
N ASP A 205 -16.34 13.69 16.06
CA ASP A 205 -15.26 13.86 17.02
C ASP A 205 -14.70 12.48 17.39
N PRO A 206 -13.55 12.08 16.84
CA PRO A 206 -13.04 10.72 17.01
C PRO A 206 -12.62 10.41 18.45
N ILE A 207 -12.40 11.40 19.31
CA ILE A 207 -12.01 11.15 20.71
C ILE A 207 -13.19 11.03 21.67
N GLN A 208 -14.43 11.05 21.16
CA GLN A 208 -15.66 10.94 21.96
C GLN A 208 -16.51 9.72 21.53
N PRO A 209 -16.20 8.49 22.01
CA PRO A 209 -15.03 8.10 22.81
C PRO A 209 -13.87 7.58 21.95
N ALA A 210 -12.68 7.48 22.56
CA ALA A 210 -11.52 6.78 22.02
C ALA A 210 -10.81 5.96 23.10
N TRP A 211 -9.99 5.00 22.66
CA TRP A 211 -8.98 4.40 23.52
C TRP A 211 -7.65 5.10 23.36
N PHE A 212 -6.97 5.39 24.45
CA PHE A 212 -5.68 6.06 24.47
C PHE A 212 -4.61 5.09 24.95
N TYR A 213 -3.50 5.04 24.22
CA TYR A 213 -2.39 4.16 24.48
C TYR A 213 -1.05 4.89 24.35
N THR A 214 -0.03 4.37 25.00
CA THR A 214 1.38 4.64 24.67
C THR A 214 2.03 3.37 24.12
N TYR A 215 2.85 3.50 23.09
CA TYR A 215 3.58 2.38 22.50
C TYR A 215 5.08 2.59 22.65
N ASN A 216 5.73 1.65 23.34
CA ASN A 216 7.18 1.61 23.46
C ASN A 216 7.79 0.66 22.41
N PRO A 217 8.50 1.18 21.39
CA PRO A 217 9.06 0.36 20.33
C PRO A 217 10.28 -0.46 20.77
N SER A 218 10.99 -0.05 21.81
CA SER A 218 12.16 -0.78 22.32
C SER A 218 11.77 -2.08 23.01
N THR A 219 10.58 -2.13 23.61
CA THR A 219 10.04 -3.32 24.27
C THR A 219 8.90 -3.98 23.49
N ASP A 220 8.52 -3.44 22.33
CA ASP A 220 7.33 -3.80 21.54
C ASP A 220 6.06 -3.90 22.40
N ASN A 221 5.86 -2.95 23.32
CA ASN A 221 4.77 -3.00 24.29
C ASN A 221 3.80 -1.84 24.13
N LEU A 222 2.51 -2.16 23.98
CA LEU A 222 1.41 -1.20 24.02
C LEU A 222 0.82 -1.15 25.44
N THR A 223 0.73 0.04 26.02
CA THR A 223 0.17 0.26 27.36
C THR A 223 -1.06 1.14 27.27
N ALA A 224 -2.16 0.72 27.91
CA ALA A 224 -3.39 1.51 28.01
C ALA A 224 -3.18 2.73 28.91
N LEU A 225 -3.71 3.87 28.49
CA LEU A 225 -3.74 5.11 29.25
C LEU A 225 -5.17 5.43 29.69
N GLU A 226 -6.12 5.40 28.76
CA GLU A 226 -7.52 5.68 29.05
C GLU A 226 -8.47 4.91 28.10
N PRO A 227 -9.43 4.14 28.64
CA PRO A 227 -9.50 3.73 30.04
C PRO A 227 -8.30 2.83 30.42
N GLU A 228 -7.87 2.85 31.70
CA GLU A 228 -6.67 2.12 32.15
C GLU A 228 -6.72 0.59 31.88
N ASN A 229 -7.93 0.03 31.78
CA ASN A 229 -8.16 -1.38 31.48
C ASN A 229 -8.45 -1.65 29.99
N ALA A 230 -8.18 -0.70 29.10
CA ALA A 230 -8.37 -0.89 27.66
C ALA A 230 -7.54 -2.10 27.18
N PRO A 231 -8.11 -3.01 26.37
CA PRO A 231 -7.37 -4.14 25.82
C PRO A 231 -6.20 -3.66 24.97
N THR A 232 -5.06 -4.36 25.04
CA THR A 232 -3.84 -4.02 24.26
C THR A 232 -3.44 -5.10 23.26
N ASP A 233 -3.91 -6.34 23.46
CA ASP A 233 -3.50 -7.51 22.68
C ASP A 233 -3.85 -7.41 21.19
N TRP A 234 -4.99 -6.79 20.86
CA TRP A 234 -5.44 -6.54 19.50
C TRP A 234 -4.40 -5.86 18.61
N PHE A 235 -3.58 -4.97 19.19
CA PHE A 235 -2.55 -4.24 18.46
C PHE A 235 -1.42 -5.15 17.98
N SER A 236 -1.25 -6.32 18.60
CA SER A 236 -0.26 -7.33 18.26
C SER A 236 -0.73 -8.30 17.18
N PHE A 237 -2.00 -8.26 16.77
CA PHE A 237 -2.49 -9.11 15.68
C PHE A 237 -1.81 -8.76 14.34
N LEU A 238 -1.23 -9.77 13.69
CA LEU A 238 -0.43 -9.60 12.48
C LEU A 238 -1.21 -9.81 11.17
N GLY A 239 -2.43 -10.35 11.25
CA GLY A 239 -3.23 -10.71 10.08
C GLY A 239 -4.05 -9.57 9.49
N GLY A 240 -4.94 -9.93 8.56
CA GLY A 240 -5.90 -9.02 7.93
C GLY A 240 -7.14 -8.82 8.78
N TRP A 241 -7.51 -7.57 9.00
CA TRP A 241 -8.77 -7.14 9.59
C TRP A 241 -9.85 -7.17 8.52
N GLY A 242 -10.42 -8.35 8.28
CA GLY A 242 -11.44 -8.58 7.25
C GLY A 242 -11.19 -9.84 6.42
N ASP A 243 -12.09 -10.06 5.47
CA ASP A 243 -12.05 -11.19 4.54
C ASP A 243 -10.73 -11.25 3.75
N GLN A 244 -10.32 -12.46 3.36
CA GLN A 244 -9.30 -12.63 2.32
C GLN A 244 -9.90 -12.29 0.94
N GLN A 245 -9.17 -11.58 0.08
CA GLN A 245 -9.56 -11.27 -1.30
C GLN A 245 -10.13 -12.51 -2.00
N TYR A 246 -11.37 -12.46 -2.45
CA TYR A 246 -12.02 -13.61 -3.07
C TYR A 246 -11.30 -14.05 -4.37
N PRO A 247 -11.22 -15.37 -4.66
CA PRO A 247 -10.74 -15.88 -5.94
C PRO A 247 -11.58 -15.36 -7.12
N ASP A 248 -11.01 -15.36 -8.32
CA ASP A 248 -11.71 -14.89 -9.53
C ASP A 248 -12.92 -15.73 -9.90
N GLU A 249 -12.95 -16.99 -9.44
CA GLU A 249 -14.05 -17.93 -9.65
C GLU A 249 -15.21 -17.74 -8.65
N ASP A 250 -15.01 -16.95 -7.58
CA ASP A 250 -16.07 -16.68 -6.60
C ASP A 250 -17.17 -15.84 -7.26
N PRO A 251 -18.46 -16.23 -7.17
CA PRO A 251 -19.56 -15.52 -7.84
C PRO A 251 -19.75 -14.08 -7.35
N ARG A 252 -19.21 -13.73 -6.17
CA ARG A 252 -19.24 -12.37 -5.61
C ARG A 252 -18.11 -11.51 -6.16
N GLN A 253 -17.03 -12.12 -6.63
CA GLN A 253 -15.87 -11.41 -7.16
C GLN A 253 -16.13 -10.92 -8.58
N GLN A 254 -15.64 -9.71 -8.87
CA GLN A 254 -15.57 -9.19 -10.23
C GLN A 254 -14.19 -8.57 -10.42
N THR A 255 -13.61 -8.78 -11.60
CA THR A 255 -12.30 -8.25 -11.93
C THR A 255 -12.39 -7.44 -13.21
N VAL A 256 -11.90 -6.20 -13.16
CA VAL A 256 -11.79 -5.37 -14.36
C VAL A 256 -10.72 -5.97 -15.29
N PRO A 257 -11.07 -6.45 -16.50
CA PRO A 257 -10.19 -7.30 -17.32
C PRO A 257 -8.84 -6.70 -17.70
N TYR A 258 -8.72 -5.37 -17.74
CA TYR A 258 -7.51 -4.67 -18.19
C TYR A 258 -6.65 -4.13 -17.04
N PHE A 259 -7.28 -3.77 -15.93
CA PHE A 259 -6.60 -3.16 -14.78
C PHE A 259 -6.39 -4.14 -13.63
N GLY A 260 -7.07 -5.29 -13.66
CA GLY A 260 -7.01 -6.28 -12.59
C GLY A 260 -7.63 -5.81 -11.28
N LEU A 261 -8.37 -4.68 -11.30
CA LEU A 261 -9.06 -4.16 -10.12
C LEU A 261 -10.12 -5.16 -9.67
N LYS A 262 -10.01 -5.61 -8.43
CA LYS A 262 -10.93 -6.55 -7.80
C LYS A 262 -12.10 -5.81 -7.17
N LYS A 263 -13.27 -6.43 -7.18
CA LYS A 263 -14.45 -5.91 -6.48
C LYS A 263 -14.28 -6.01 -4.98
N TYR A 264 -13.78 -7.15 -4.49
CA TYR A 264 -13.48 -7.38 -3.08
C TYR A 264 -11.99 -7.65 -2.90
N ASN A 265 -11.33 -6.82 -2.08
CA ASN A 265 -9.94 -6.94 -1.66
C ASN A 265 -9.83 -7.62 -0.29
N SER A 266 -8.61 -7.98 0.10
CA SER A 266 -8.33 -8.43 1.46
C SER A 266 -8.49 -7.27 2.45
N GLY A 267 -9.02 -7.56 3.64
CA GLY A 267 -8.98 -6.63 4.77
C GLY A 267 -7.54 -6.24 5.12
N PRO A 268 -7.28 -4.98 5.53
CA PRO A 268 -5.94 -4.47 5.77
C PRO A 268 -5.34 -5.01 7.07
N ASN A 269 -4.02 -4.93 7.21
CA ASN A 269 -3.38 -5.15 8.49
C ASN A 269 -3.64 -3.97 9.46
N GLY A 270 -3.48 -4.23 10.76
CA GLY A 270 -3.78 -3.26 11.82
C GLY A 270 -2.76 -2.10 11.97
N PRO A 271 -2.98 -1.22 12.95
CA PRO A 271 -2.21 0.01 13.18
C PRO A 271 -0.69 -0.15 13.31
N ARG A 272 -0.19 -1.29 13.84
CA ARG A 272 1.26 -1.53 13.99
C ARG A 272 2.02 -1.46 12.66
N PHE A 273 1.35 -1.69 11.54
CA PHE A 273 1.94 -1.68 10.19
C PHE A 273 1.98 -0.27 9.56
N LYS A 274 1.44 0.75 10.22
CA LYS A 274 1.29 2.12 9.67
C LYS A 274 2.50 3.02 9.93
N HIS A 275 3.72 2.47 9.82
CA HIS A 275 5.00 3.18 9.92
C HIS A 275 5.19 4.06 11.17
N LEU A 276 4.87 3.51 12.34
CA LEU A 276 4.89 4.18 13.64
C LEU A 276 6.23 4.89 13.98
N LEU A 277 7.35 4.33 13.54
CA LEU A 277 8.71 4.81 13.85
C LEU A 277 9.31 5.72 12.76
N ARG A 278 8.46 6.44 12.03
CA ARG A 278 8.89 7.44 11.03
C ARG A 278 9.71 8.58 11.65
N LYS A 279 10.72 9.05 10.91
CA LYS A 279 11.63 10.14 11.34
C LYS A 279 10.99 11.51 11.23
N GLY A 280 10.10 11.71 10.25
CA GLY A 280 9.38 12.96 10.00
C GLY A 280 7.86 12.78 10.14
N LEU A 281 7.11 13.80 9.71
CA LEU A 281 5.65 13.70 9.53
C LEU A 281 5.28 12.60 8.52
N MET A 282 6.08 12.47 7.46
CA MET A 282 5.87 11.48 6.41
C MET A 282 6.53 10.13 6.76
N PRO A 283 5.98 9.01 6.27
CA PRO A 283 6.69 7.73 6.32
C PRO A 283 8.06 7.81 5.64
N ASN A 284 9.04 7.05 6.17
CA ASN A 284 10.44 7.13 5.70
C ASN A 284 10.65 6.60 4.29
N GLU A 285 9.83 5.63 3.88
CA GLU A 285 9.95 4.95 2.60
C GLU A 285 8.65 5.09 1.83
N LYS A 286 8.77 5.50 0.57
CA LYS A 286 7.63 5.54 -0.34
C LYS A 286 7.32 4.14 -0.86
N PRO A 287 6.04 3.73 -0.94
CA PRO A 287 5.67 2.47 -1.57
C PRO A 287 6.23 2.37 -2.99
N ARG A 288 6.69 1.18 -3.36
CA ARG A 288 7.11 0.91 -4.74
C ARG A 288 5.88 0.93 -5.64
N PRO A 289 5.85 1.76 -6.69
CA PRO A 289 4.71 1.78 -7.58
C PRO A 289 4.60 0.45 -8.33
N THR A 290 3.37 0.01 -8.57
CA THR A 290 3.14 -1.12 -9.47
C THR A 290 3.54 -0.73 -10.89
N LEU A 291 3.85 -1.73 -11.73
CA LEU A 291 4.13 -1.47 -13.15
C LEU A 291 2.95 -0.75 -13.81
N MET A 292 1.72 -1.21 -13.55
CA MET A 292 0.50 -0.58 -14.06
C MET A 292 0.34 0.86 -13.57
N GLY A 293 0.49 1.11 -12.26
CA GLY A 293 0.43 2.47 -11.71
C GLY A 293 1.50 3.40 -12.30
N THR A 294 2.68 2.87 -12.60
CA THR A 294 3.74 3.62 -13.29
C THR A 294 3.33 3.97 -14.73
N MET A 295 2.76 3.01 -15.47
CA MET A 295 2.25 3.27 -16.82
C MET A 295 1.14 4.30 -16.83
N VAL A 296 0.19 4.21 -15.89
CA VAL A 296 -0.91 5.18 -15.73
C VAL A 296 -0.34 6.57 -15.43
N ARG A 297 0.61 6.72 -14.50
CA ARG A 297 1.27 8.01 -14.20
C ARG A 297 1.96 8.61 -15.42
N ILE A 298 2.69 7.79 -16.19
CA ILE A 298 3.34 8.24 -17.42
C ILE A 298 2.28 8.70 -18.42
N TYR A 299 1.23 7.90 -18.64
CA TYR A 299 0.16 8.26 -19.56
C TYR A 299 -0.53 9.58 -19.17
N MET A 300 -0.88 9.74 -17.89
CA MET A 300 -1.57 10.92 -17.38
C MET A 300 -0.70 12.18 -17.45
N SER A 301 0.62 12.07 -17.25
CA SER A 301 1.53 13.23 -17.36
C SER A 301 1.66 13.76 -18.80
N TRP A 302 1.47 12.89 -19.81
CA TRP A 302 1.48 13.28 -21.23
C TRP A 302 0.08 13.66 -21.74
N TYR A 303 -0.98 13.33 -20.99
CA TYR A 303 -2.35 13.57 -21.42
C TYR A 303 -2.65 15.05 -21.63
N GLY A 304 -2.24 15.92 -20.70
CA GLY A 304 -2.51 17.36 -20.79
C GLY A 304 -1.89 18.04 -22.02
N CYS A 305 -0.68 17.64 -22.42
CA CYS A 305 0.06 18.30 -23.52
C CYS A 305 -0.18 17.68 -24.89
N CYS A 306 -0.28 16.34 -24.93
CA CYS A 306 0.13 15.59 -26.12
C CYS A 306 -0.88 14.49 -26.49
N LEU A 307 -1.67 14.02 -25.52
CA LEU A 307 -2.67 12.96 -25.74
C LEU A 307 -4.11 13.44 -25.51
N ARG A 308 -4.33 14.73 -25.23
CA ARG A 308 -5.66 15.29 -24.99
C ARG A 308 -6.55 15.09 -26.21
N GLY A 309 -7.72 14.50 -26.00
CA GLY A 309 -8.69 14.21 -27.07
C GLY A 309 -8.41 12.92 -27.85
N ILE A 310 -7.25 12.28 -27.68
CA ILE A 310 -6.94 10.98 -28.28
C ILE A 310 -7.61 9.88 -27.44
N ASN A 311 -8.27 8.92 -28.11
CA ASN A 311 -8.82 7.75 -27.43
C ASN A 311 -7.65 6.91 -26.87
N PRO A 312 -7.66 6.52 -25.57
CA PRO A 312 -6.58 5.74 -24.97
C PRO A 312 -6.20 4.48 -25.76
N TRP A 313 -7.19 3.82 -26.37
CA TRP A 313 -6.96 2.62 -27.18
C TRP A 313 -6.07 2.88 -28.39
N VAL A 314 -6.16 4.07 -29.00
CA VAL A 314 -5.28 4.46 -30.12
C VAL A 314 -3.83 4.54 -29.65
N VAL A 315 -3.59 5.09 -28.45
CA VAL A 315 -2.24 5.18 -27.86
C VAL A 315 -1.70 3.78 -27.55
N VAL A 316 -2.50 2.94 -26.90
CA VAL A 316 -2.13 1.55 -26.58
C VAL A 316 -1.80 0.76 -27.84
N ILE A 317 -2.66 0.79 -28.85
CA ILE A 317 -2.44 0.08 -30.12
C ILE A 317 -1.18 0.61 -30.83
N SER A 318 -0.97 1.93 -30.84
CA SER A 318 0.22 2.54 -31.46
C SER A 318 1.51 2.10 -30.78
N ILE A 319 1.53 2.01 -29.45
CA ILE A 319 2.67 1.51 -28.67
C ILE A 319 2.92 0.04 -28.97
N LEU A 320 1.87 -0.79 -29.00
CA LEU A 320 2.00 -2.22 -29.32
C LEU A 320 2.53 -2.45 -30.73
N LEU A 321 2.03 -1.69 -31.72
CA LEU A 321 2.53 -1.75 -33.10
C LEU A 321 4.00 -1.30 -33.19
N PHE A 322 4.36 -0.23 -32.50
CA PHE A 322 5.74 0.24 -32.45
C PHE A 322 6.67 -0.83 -31.86
N LEU A 323 6.30 -1.41 -30.71
CA LEU A 323 7.06 -2.49 -30.06
C LEU A 323 7.18 -3.74 -30.95
N ALA A 324 6.11 -4.11 -31.66
CA ALA A 324 6.13 -5.23 -32.59
C ALA A 324 7.10 -4.96 -33.76
N VAL A 325 7.05 -3.76 -34.34
CA VAL A 325 7.95 -3.34 -35.43
C VAL A 325 9.40 -3.28 -34.97
N THR A 326 9.70 -2.68 -33.82
CA THR A 326 11.07 -2.61 -33.29
C THR A 326 11.62 -3.99 -32.97
N THR A 327 10.80 -4.86 -32.38
CA THR A 327 11.19 -6.25 -32.09
C THR A 327 11.44 -7.02 -33.37
N PHE A 328 10.56 -6.88 -34.37
CA PHE A 328 10.75 -7.50 -35.68
C PHE A 328 12.04 -7.01 -36.34
N LEU A 329 12.29 -5.69 -36.36
CA LEU A 329 13.51 -5.11 -36.93
C LEU A 329 14.76 -5.58 -36.19
N ALA A 330 14.73 -5.66 -34.85
CA ALA A 330 15.84 -6.18 -34.06
C ALA A 330 16.11 -7.65 -34.37
N VAL A 331 15.07 -8.50 -34.39
CA VAL A 331 15.18 -9.93 -34.74
C VAL A 331 15.65 -10.10 -36.17
N PHE A 332 15.11 -9.34 -37.13
CA PHE A 332 15.52 -9.37 -38.53
C PHE A 332 16.98 -8.94 -38.68
N THR A 333 17.40 -7.86 -38.01
CA THR A 333 18.77 -7.36 -38.02
C THR A 333 19.72 -8.40 -37.44
N VAL A 334 19.40 -8.98 -36.27
CA VAL A 334 20.18 -10.06 -35.67
C VAL A 334 20.26 -11.25 -36.62
N ARG A 335 19.13 -11.75 -37.14
CA ARG A 335 19.08 -12.91 -38.05
C ARG A 335 19.75 -12.69 -39.39
N ARG A 336 19.78 -11.46 -39.90
CA ARG A 336 20.42 -11.13 -41.18
C ARG A 336 21.92 -10.84 -41.02
N LEU A 337 22.33 -10.24 -39.90
CA LEU A 337 23.72 -9.91 -39.61
C LEU A 337 24.50 -11.06 -38.97
N THR A 338 23.87 -11.97 -38.19
CA THR A 338 24.59 -13.13 -37.62
C THR A 338 25.18 -14.09 -38.66
N PRO A 339 24.52 -14.42 -39.79
CA PRO A 339 25.11 -15.24 -40.84
C PRO A 339 26.27 -14.52 -41.54
N VAL A 340 26.15 -13.21 -41.74
CA VAL A 340 27.20 -12.37 -42.35
C VAL A 340 28.41 -12.27 -41.42
N GLY A 341 28.20 -12.02 -40.13
CA GLY A 341 29.24 -12.02 -39.10
C GLY A 341 29.91 -13.40 -38.96
N LYS A 342 29.15 -14.50 -38.98
CA LYS A 342 29.70 -15.86 -38.99
C LYS A 342 30.52 -16.15 -40.25
N ARG A 343 30.07 -15.70 -41.43
CA ARG A 343 30.81 -15.82 -42.70
C ARG A 343 32.09 -14.97 -42.72
N TRP A 344 32.04 -13.78 -42.13
CA TRP A 344 33.19 -12.89 -42.02
C TRP A 344 34.22 -13.44 -41.00
N LEU A 345 33.77 -13.93 -39.85
CA LEU A 345 34.61 -14.64 -38.86
C LEU A 345 35.25 -15.90 -39.44
N THR A 346 34.51 -16.71 -40.20
CA THR A 346 35.06 -17.91 -40.86
C THR A 346 36.02 -17.56 -41.99
N ARG A 347 35.80 -16.48 -42.75
CA ARG A 347 36.75 -15.97 -43.74
C ARG A 347 38.01 -15.38 -43.09
N ALA A 348 37.90 -14.64 -41.99
CA ALA A 348 39.05 -14.16 -41.23
C ALA A 348 39.88 -15.31 -40.62
N ARG A 349 39.20 -16.38 -40.17
CA ARG A 349 39.85 -17.61 -39.65
C ARG A 349 40.53 -18.42 -40.77
N LYS A 350 39.95 -18.46 -41.98
CA LYS A 350 40.57 -19.05 -43.18
C LYS A 350 41.72 -18.20 -43.75
N GLY A 351 41.61 -16.87 -43.71
CA GLY A 351 42.67 -15.94 -44.11
C GLY A 351 43.92 -16.08 -43.24
N LYS A 352 43.75 -16.24 -41.93
CA LYS A 352 44.85 -16.57 -41.00
C LYS A 352 45.49 -17.95 -41.23
N HIS A 353 44.81 -18.86 -41.93
CA HIS A 353 45.36 -20.18 -42.30
C HIS A 353 46.03 -20.17 -43.70
N ALA A 354 45.75 -19.17 -44.54
CA ALA A 354 46.27 -19.06 -45.90
C ALA A 354 47.46 -18.07 -46.01
N SER A 355 47.57 -17.08 -45.13
CA SER A 355 48.82 -16.33 -44.94
C SER A 355 49.66 -17.02 -43.87
N GLY A 356 50.59 -17.88 -44.29
CA GLY A 356 51.61 -18.44 -43.42
C GLY A 356 52.49 -17.33 -42.84
N VAL A 357 52.11 -16.76 -41.70
CA VAL A 357 52.97 -15.97 -40.84
C VAL A 357 52.71 -16.40 -39.40
N GLY A 358 53.78 -16.80 -38.72
CA GLY A 358 53.77 -17.40 -37.41
C GLY A 358 53.20 -16.51 -36.30
N SER A 359 52.57 -17.20 -35.35
CA SER A 359 52.48 -16.90 -33.91
C SER A 359 52.34 -15.43 -33.48
N VAL A 360 51.13 -15.07 -33.04
CA VAL A 360 50.97 -14.31 -31.78
C VAL A 360 49.84 -14.95 -30.97
N LYS A 361 50.22 -15.60 -29.87
CA LYS A 361 49.33 -15.95 -28.75
C LYS A 361 48.67 -14.68 -28.23
N GLY A 362 47.36 -14.69 -28.02
CA GLY A 362 46.69 -13.70 -27.16
C GLY A 362 45.39 -13.14 -27.74
N LEU A 363 44.26 -13.63 -27.19
CA LEU A 363 43.02 -12.91 -26.81
C LEU A 363 41.81 -13.86 -26.78
N GLY A 364 41.83 -14.93 -27.58
CA GLY A 364 40.72 -15.89 -27.66
C GLY A 364 40.53 -16.75 -26.41
N THR A 365 41.57 -16.91 -25.61
CA THR A 365 41.53 -17.65 -24.33
C THR A 365 41.08 -16.80 -23.15
N LYS A 366 41.01 -15.47 -23.25
CA LYS A 366 40.58 -14.61 -22.12
C LYS A 366 39.07 -14.43 -22.02
N VAL A 367 38.33 -14.55 -23.12
CA VAL A 367 36.87 -14.34 -23.11
C VAL A 367 36.13 -15.60 -22.67
N THR A 368 36.56 -16.79 -23.12
CA THR A 368 35.99 -18.05 -22.64
C THR A 368 36.30 -18.26 -21.17
N ASP A 369 37.53 -17.97 -20.71
CA ASP A 369 37.91 -18.10 -19.29
C ASP A 369 37.23 -17.05 -18.39
N TRP A 370 36.84 -15.90 -18.94
CA TRP A 370 36.03 -14.89 -18.23
C TRP A 370 34.56 -15.34 -18.05
N PHE A 371 33.96 -16.00 -19.04
CA PHE A 371 32.59 -16.53 -18.91
C PHE A 371 32.53 -17.75 -17.98
N THR A 372 33.53 -18.64 -17.99
CA THR A 372 33.57 -19.78 -17.06
C THR A 372 33.83 -19.34 -15.62
N ARG A 373 34.74 -18.37 -15.39
CA ARG A 373 34.98 -17.80 -14.05
C ARG A 373 33.78 -17.03 -13.50
N ARG A 374 33.00 -16.33 -14.35
CA ARG A 374 31.81 -15.59 -13.89
C ARG A 374 30.64 -16.51 -13.53
N LYS A 375 30.52 -17.66 -14.19
CA LYS A 375 29.52 -18.69 -13.86
C LYS A 375 29.87 -19.42 -12.56
N GLN A 376 31.14 -19.76 -12.33
CA GLN A 376 31.60 -20.31 -11.05
C GLN A 376 31.55 -19.30 -9.88
N ARG A 377 31.78 -18.01 -10.13
CA ARG A 377 31.69 -16.96 -9.09
C ARG A 377 30.24 -16.65 -8.69
N GLN A 378 29.25 -17.04 -9.48
CA GLN A 378 27.84 -16.87 -9.17
C GLN A 378 27.26 -18.07 -8.38
N GLU A 379 27.83 -19.27 -8.56
CA GLU A 379 27.49 -20.46 -7.77
C GLU A 379 28.18 -20.51 -6.40
N HIS A 380 29.30 -19.79 -6.19
CA HIS A 380 30.01 -19.75 -4.90
C HIS A 380 29.74 -18.48 -4.07
N SER A 381 28.87 -17.58 -4.55
CA SER A 381 28.48 -16.32 -3.88
C SER A 381 27.10 -16.39 -3.21
N SER A 382 26.42 -17.54 -3.26
CA SER A 382 25.15 -17.76 -2.55
C SER A 382 25.33 -18.34 -1.14
N GLU A 383 26.56 -18.44 -0.64
CA GLU A 383 26.85 -19.02 0.69
C GLU A 383 27.63 -18.10 1.66
N TYR A 384 27.95 -16.86 1.29
CA TYR A 384 28.59 -15.89 2.20
C TYR A 384 28.08 -14.47 1.96
N SER A 385 27.01 -14.11 2.67
CA SER A 385 26.70 -12.71 3.05
C SER A 385 25.67 -12.70 4.19
N MET A 386 25.95 -13.46 5.25
CA MET A 386 25.59 -13.04 6.62
C MET A 386 26.90 -12.61 7.26
N GLY A 387 26.97 -11.36 7.70
CA GLY A 387 28.09 -10.87 8.50
C GLY A 387 28.50 -9.44 8.14
N LEU A 388 28.29 -8.56 9.12
CA LEU A 388 28.87 -7.24 9.31
C LEU A 388 28.36 -6.11 8.43
N LEU A 389 27.66 -5.16 9.07
CA LEU A 389 28.19 -3.83 9.35
C LEU A 389 27.40 -3.22 10.53
N ASP A 390 27.81 -3.58 11.75
CA ASP A 390 27.69 -2.70 12.91
C ASP A 390 28.76 -1.60 12.80
N PRO A 391 28.46 -0.32 13.07
CA PRO A 391 29.47 0.68 13.32
C PRO A 391 29.94 0.61 14.77
N ALA A 392 31.20 0.20 14.91
CA ALA A 392 32.15 0.38 16.00
C ALA A 392 31.71 1.20 17.23
N GLU A 393 31.63 0.51 18.36
CA GLU A 393 32.03 1.02 19.67
C GLU A 393 33.53 1.33 19.66
N GLY A 394 33.90 2.46 20.27
CA GLY A 394 35.27 2.80 20.63
C GLY A 394 35.42 2.74 22.15
N GLU A 395 36.19 1.77 22.62
CA GLU A 395 36.90 1.69 23.89
C GLU A 395 38.40 1.74 23.51
N ASP A 396 39.37 2.37 24.17
CA ASP A 396 39.51 3.04 25.46
C ASP A 396 40.80 3.89 25.38
N GLU A 397 40.92 4.95 26.17
CA GLU A 397 42.18 5.27 26.88
C GLU A 397 41.96 6.36 27.97
N VAL A 398 42.12 5.92 29.23
CA VAL A 398 42.40 6.65 30.50
C VAL A 398 41.26 7.41 31.20
#